data_AF-A0A517XWJ1-F1
#
_entry.id   AF-A0A517XWJ1-F1
#
_cell.length_a   1.000
_cell.length_b   1.000
_cell.length_c   1.000
_cell.angle_alpha   90.00
_cell.angle_beta   90.00
_cell.angle_gamma   90.00
#
_symmetry.space_group_name_H-M   'P 1'
#
loop_
_entity.id
_entity.type
_entity.pdbx_description
1 polymer ?
#
loop_
_entity_poly.entity_id
_entity_poly.type
_entity_poly.pdbx_seq_one_letter_code
_entity_poly.pdbx_strand_id
1 'polypeptide(L)'
;MTDRRSLVDAIVTKPHHERAAEAAFVFSGKPPATRPAAPARAPLTTRIRADYAAALKRASLERQLAGVEPATVQEMLEEALGPWLKANGYLP
;
A
#
# COMPACT_ATOMS: atom_id res chain seq x y z
N MET A 1 40.02 -18.11 -30.74
CA MET A 1 38.54 -18.21 -30.70
C MET A 1 38.15 -18.24 -29.22
N THR A 2 37.48 -17.20 -28.74
CA THR A 2 37.15 -17.03 -27.33
C THR A 2 36.12 -18.08 -26.92
N ASP A 3 36.48 -18.97 -26.00
CA ASP A 3 35.59 -19.99 -25.44
C ASP A 3 34.35 -19.33 -24.82
N ARG A 4 33.18 -19.65 -25.36
CA ARG A 4 31.90 -19.15 -24.87
C ARG A 4 31.47 -19.99 -23.67
N ARG A 5 31.57 -19.43 -22.46
CA ARG A 5 31.07 -20.08 -21.24
C ARG A 5 29.55 -20.26 -21.32
N SER A 6 29.07 -21.42 -20.87
CA SER A 6 27.64 -21.74 -20.80
C SER A 6 26.93 -20.82 -19.81
N LEU A 7 25.72 -20.40 -20.16
CA LEU A 7 24.86 -19.53 -19.34
C LEU A 7 24.50 -20.22 -18.00
N VAL A 8 24.45 -21.55 -18.01
CA VAL A 8 24.20 -22.37 -16.80
C VAL A 8 25.39 -22.32 -15.84
N ASP A 9 26.62 -22.38 -16.35
CA ASP A 9 27.85 -22.28 -15.53
C ASP A 9 28.02 -20.88 -14.91
N ALA A 10 27.50 -19.84 -15.57
CA ALA A 10 27.53 -18.48 -15.06
C ALA A 10 26.53 -18.24 -13.91
N ILE A 11 25.42 -19.00 -13.84
CA ILE A 11 24.36 -18.81 -12.84
C ILE A 11 24.66 -19.52 -11.51
N VAL A 12 25.40 -20.63 -11.55
CA VAL A 12 25.72 -21.43 -10.35
C VAL A 12 26.75 -20.73 -9.46
N THR A 13 27.67 -19.98 -10.06
CA THR A 13 28.66 -19.18 -9.33
C THR A 13 28.06 -17.86 -8.88
N LYS A 14 27.11 -17.87 -7.94
CA LYS A 14 26.77 -16.63 -7.22
C LYS A 14 27.97 -16.28 -6.34
N PRO A 15 28.69 -15.17 -6.56
CA PRO A 15 29.60 -14.68 -5.55
C PRO A 15 28.75 -14.39 -4.32
N HIS A 16 29.22 -14.80 -3.15
CA HIS A 16 28.60 -14.43 -1.88
C HIS A 16 28.85 -12.91 -1.70
N HIS A 17 28.09 -12.08 -2.42
CA HIS A 17 28.23 -10.64 -2.34
C HIS A 17 27.85 -10.22 -0.92
N GLU A 18 28.76 -9.51 -0.27
CA GLU A 18 28.50 -8.90 1.02
C GLU A 18 27.36 -7.90 0.84
N ARG A 19 26.21 -8.14 1.48
CA ARG A 19 25.01 -7.27 1.40
C ARG A 19 25.34 -5.80 1.68
N ALA A 20 26.41 -5.53 2.41
CA ALA A 20 26.92 -4.19 2.68
C ALA A 20 27.40 -3.45 1.41
N ALA A 21 28.09 -4.14 0.50
CA ALA A 21 28.55 -3.57 -0.76
C ALA A 21 27.37 -3.25 -1.70
N GLU A 22 26.36 -4.13 -1.72
CA GLU A 22 25.11 -3.90 -2.45
C GLU A 22 24.35 -2.69 -1.90
N ALA A 23 24.24 -2.58 -0.57
CA ALA A 23 23.59 -1.43 0.07
C ALA A 23 24.33 -0.11 -0.21
N ALA A 24 25.67 -0.12 -0.20
CA ALA A 24 26.47 1.06 -0.53
C ALA A 24 26.25 1.51 -1.98
N PHE A 25 26.17 0.57 -2.92
CA PHE A 25 25.88 0.85 -4.33
C PHE A 25 24.46 1.38 -4.54
N VAL A 26 23.45 0.70 -3.99
CA VAL A 26 22.03 1.04 -4.20
C VAL A 26 21.65 2.35 -3.52
N PHE A 27 22.14 2.57 -2.30
CA PHE A 27 21.75 3.74 -1.51
C PHE A 27 22.77 4.87 -1.56
N SER A 28 23.90 4.70 -2.26
CA SER A 28 24.96 5.72 -2.38
C SER A 28 25.37 6.30 -1.02
N GLY A 29 25.46 5.45 0.00
CA GLY A 29 25.79 5.85 1.38
C GLY A 29 24.69 6.60 2.14
N LYS A 30 23.50 6.80 1.54
CA LYS A 30 22.36 7.43 2.21
C LYS A 30 21.58 6.40 3.04
N PRO A 31 21.33 6.62 4.34
CA PRO A 31 20.51 5.71 5.11
C PRO A 31 19.10 5.63 4.48
N PRO A 32 18.49 4.44 4.42
CA PRO A 32 17.13 4.30 3.90
C PRO A 32 16.21 5.19 4.73
N ALA A 33 15.52 6.11 4.07
CA ALA A 33 14.60 7.01 4.74
C ALA A 33 13.51 6.18 5.41
N THR A 34 13.48 6.18 6.75
CA THR A 34 12.38 5.63 7.53
C THR A 34 11.16 6.52 7.31
N ARG A 35 10.41 6.27 6.24
CA ARG A 35 9.06 6.83 6.12
C ARG A 35 8.23 6.21 7.26
N PRO A 36 7.50 7.01 8.05
CA PRO A 36 6.51 6.45 8.95
C PRO A 36 5.60 5.54 8.14
N ALA A 37 5.44 4.29 8.59
CA ALA A 37 4.57 3.35 7.93
C ALA A 37 3.19 3.97 7.84
N ALA A 38 2.70 4.17 6.61
CA ALA A 38 1.31 4.57 6.42
C ALA A 38 0.42 3.56 7.16
N PRO A 39 -0.68 4.00 7.80
CA PRO A 39 -1.56 3.10 8.53
C PRO A 39 -1.95 1.94 7.61
N ALA A 40 -1.67 0.72 8.06
CA ALA A 40 -1.93 -0.47 7.28
C ALA A 40 -3.44 -0.60 7.05
N ARG A 41 -3.84 -0.66 5.78
CA ARG A 41 -5.24 -0.88 5.40
C ARG A 41 -5.53 -2.37 5.46
N ALA A 42 -6.62 -2.74 6.14
CA ALA A 42 -7.09 -4.13 6.23
C ALA A 42 -8.41 -4.29 5.46
N PRO A 43 -8.64 -5.43 4.79
CA PRO A 43 -9.92 -5.70 4.14
C PRO A 43 -11.02 -5.84 5.22
N LEU A 44 -12.14 -5.15 5.02
CA LEU A 44 -13.34 -5.28 5.85
C LEU A 44 -14.46 -5.90 5.01
N THR A 45 -14.92 -7.10 5.37
CA THR A 45 -16.03 -7.79 4.69
C THR A 45 -17.23 -7.90 5.63
N THR A 46 -18.33 -7.25 5.28
CA THR A 46 -19.60 -7.32 6.03
C THR A 46 -20.79 -7.19 5.07
N ARG A 47 -21.97 -7.66 5.48
CA ARG A 47 -23.21 -7.44 4.73
C ARG A 47 -23.85 -6.14 5.20
N ILE A 48 -24.31 -5.33 4.26
CA ILE A 48 -25.05 -4.08 4.52
C ILE A 48 -26.37 -4.08 3.75
N ARG A 49 -27.28 -3.17 4.11
CA ARG A 49 -28.53 -3.01 3.36
C ARG A 49 -28.25 -2.58 1.91
N ALA A 50 -29.04 -3.11 0.98
CA ALA A 50 -28.84 -2.91 -0.46
C ALA A 50 -28.99 -1.43 -0.88
N ASP A 51 -29.92 -0.71 -0.26
CA ASP A 51 -30.14 0.71 -0.49
C ASP A 51 -28.93 1.55 -0.05
N TYR A 52 -28.31 1.20 1.08
CA TYR A 52 -27.10 1.87 1.57
C TYR A 52 -25.92 1.62 0.62
N ALA A 53 -25.75 0.38 0.14
CA ALA A 53 -24.71 0.06 -0.83
C ALA A 53 -24.86 0.85 -2.14
N ALA A 54 -26.09 0.96 -2.65
CA ALA A 54 -26.38 1.72 -3.86
C ALA A 54 -26.16 3.22 -3.68
N ALA A 55 -26.64 3.78 -2.55
CA ALA A 55 -26.47 5.19 -2.23
C ALA A 55 -24.99 5.56 -2.05
N LEU A 56 -24.22 4.73 -1.34
CA LEU A 56 -22.80 4.96 -1.09
C LEU A 56 -21.98 4.99 -2.39
N LYS A 57 -22.22 4.06 -3.31
CA LYS A 57 -21.57 4.03 -4.63
C LYS A 57 -21.91 5.26 -5.46
N ARG A 58 -23.18 5.66 -5.46
CA ARG A 58 -23.65 6.85 -6.19
C ARG A 58 -22.99 8.12 -5.65
N ALA A 59 -23.00 8.29 -4.33
CA ALA A 59 -22.39 9.45 -3.68
C ALA A 59 -20.88 9.51 -3.94
N SER A 60 -20.18 8.38 -3.93
CA SER A 60 -18.76 8.31 -4.30
C SER A 60 -18.53 8.80 -5.74
N LEU A 61 -19.34 8.34 -6.69
CA LEU A 61 -19.23 8.79 -8.08
C LEU A 61 -19.52 10.28 -8.25
N GLU A 62 -20.61 10.77 -7.66
CA GLU A 62 -21.00 12.19 -7.73
C GLU A 62 -19.91 13.10 -7.17
N ARG A 63 -19.30 12.71 -6.05
CA ARG A 63 -18.19 13.45 -5.42
C ARG A 63 -16.93 13.43 -6.26
N GLN A 64 -16.59 12.30 -6.88
CA GLN A 64 -15.47 12.22 -7.82
C GLN A 64 -15.67 13.15 -9.02
N LEU A 65 -16.87 13.18 -9.59
CA LEU A 65 -17.21 14.08 -10.71
C LEU A 65 -17.18 15.55 -10.29
N ALA A 66 -17.57 15.85 -9.05
CA ALA A 66 -17.54 17.19 -8.49
C ALA A 66 -16.15 17.63 -7.98
N GLY A 67 -15.18 16.72 -7.88
CA GLY A 67 -13.86 16.98 -7.30
C GLY A 67 -13.91 17.30 -5.79
N VAL A 68 -14.86 16.72 -5.06
CA VAL A 68 -15.07 16.96 -3.61
C VAL A 68 -14.55 15.79 -2.80
N GLU A 69 -13.66 16.06 -1.85
CA GLU A 69 -13.15 15.06 -0.91
C GLU A 69 -13.96 15.01 0.41
N PRO A 70 -14.16 13.82 1.02
CA PRO A 70 -13.73 12.49 0.55
C PRO A 70 -14.57 12.01 -0.64
N ALA A 71 -13.91 11.48 -1.66
CA ALA A 71 -14.58 11.01 -2.89
C ALA A 71 -14.66 9.49 -3.00
N THR A 72 -13.75 8.74 -2.37
CA THR A 72 -13.77 7.27 -2.46
C THR A 72 -14.64 6.64 -1.39
N VAL A 73 -15.21 5.46 -1.70
CA VAL A 73 -15.97 4.66 -0.73
C VAL A 73 -15.16 4.38 0.54
N GLN A 74 -13.86 4.14 0.41
CA GLN A 74 -13.00 3.88 1.55
C GLN A 74 -12.91 5.11 2.47
N GLU A 75 -12.62 6.28 1.94
CA GLU A 75 -12.48 7.50 2.73
C GLU A 75 -13.80 7.91 3.37
N MET A 76 -14.90 7.81 2.63
CA MET A 76 -16.24 8.05 3.17
C MET A 76 -16.57 7.09 4.32
N LEU A 77 -16.15 5.82 4.21
CA LEU A 77 -16.35 4.84 5.27
C LEU A 77 -15.47 5.17 6.50
N GLU A 78 -14.23 5.57 6.31
CA GLU A 78 -13.33 5.98 7.40
C GLU A 78 -13.83 7.25 8.10
N GLU A 79 -14.32 8.23 7.35
CA GLU A 79 -14.92 9.46 7.90
C GLU A 79 -16.19 9.17 8.71
N ALA A 80 -17.02 8.22 8.26
CA ALA A 80 -18.23 7.84 8.99
C ALA A 80 -17.93 6.98 10.23
N LEU A 81 -17.02 6.01 10.11
CA LEU A 81 -16.72 5.06 11.20
C LEU A 81 -15.80 5.65 12.27
N GLY A 82 -14.86 6.51 11.91
CA GLY A 82 -13.86 7.07 12.82
C GLY A 82 -14.47 7.75 14.06
N PRO A 83 -15.37 8.73 13.88
CA PRO A 83 -16.03 9.41 15.01
C PRO A 83 -16.85 8.45 15.87
N TRP A 84 -17.56 7.51 15.26
CA TRP A 84 -18.35 6.51 15.99
C TRP A 84 -17.46 5.60 16.84
N LEU A 85 -16.34 5.12 16.30
CA LEU A 85 -15.41 4.26 17.04
C LEU A 85 -14.75 5.00 18.21
N LYS A 86 -14.36 6.27 18.02
CA LYS A 86 -13.79 7.10 19.09
C LYS A 86 -14.80 7.40 20.18
N ALA A 87 -16.02 7.80 19.81
CA ALA A 87 -17.07 8.12 20.78
C ALA A 87 -17.44 6.93 21.68
N ASN A 88 -17.25 5.70 21.19
CA ASN A 88 -17.51 4.47 21.94
C ASN A 88 -16.24 3.86 22.57
N GLY A 89 -15.09 4.53 22.48
CA GLY A 89 -13.83 4.08 23.10
C GLY A 89 -13.17 2.87 22.43
N TYR A 90 -13.56 2.52 21.19
CA TYR A 90 -12.94 1.44 20.42
C TYR A 90 -11.66 1.86 19.69
N LEU A 91 -11.47 3.16 19.50
CA LEU A 91 -10.27 3.76 18.92
C LEU A 91 -9.77 4.86 19.88
N PRO A 92 -8.47 4.92 20.19
CA PRO A 92 -7.89 5.97 21.02
C PRO A 92 -7.97 7.36 20.38
#